data_AF-A0A7S2P7J2-F1
#
_entry.id   AF-A0A7S2P7J2-F1
#
_cell.length_a   1.000
_cell.length_b   1.000
_cell.length_c   1.000
_cell.angle_alpha   90.00
_cell.angle_beta   90.00
_cell.angle_gamma   90.00
#
_symmetry.space_group_name_H-M   'P 1'
#
loop_
_entity.id
_entity.type
_entity.pdbx_description
1 polymer ?
#
loop_
_entity_poly.entity_id
_entity_poly.type
_entity_poly.pdbx_seq_one_letter_code
_entity_poly.pdbx_strand_id
1 'polypeptide(L)'
;MTNAHNDLSSTESAATDLSNTTKDLGAGSSIFWKPDSAIPADLLPNSNPFMSALTPRPTAWICVSDKVDESSSSTSSGTSKDSKIALLEGYNTASDRPPVMIFGTDSIPDDVLEVLSKTKKCSLSLATEVQLDACKKACAKDGAMSGPSFSFSDLGFVPAVRDNGSRPPSVSSSPVKLHCSLVEITDLPDDRGLVILEVDTFEIGKEVLSASGSSKKSSSGGRQVTARVEADLMKPISSLGNGKFGRLEGVYDMYRPSKVTEQDGSVSWTNHEFTKSRPRDEQDVDEDHLSSLGGSGETVEFTYLEEEGCILGYNPTKQVILPRPIGWISTYEKNQRIPHVAPYSFFTDAGRGKRPMVAFVSMARRGERKDAQTDSEEMGQFAWNVVTRPLAEQMNYSSADITSAESEFELIGLNDVPARLIDAPIVEEAPIVFECRYVKTKDVPRHDEANESRWSVVIGEVLGIKIDKDILTDGEIDVTKLLPVARMGYAQEYGLVEPCK
;
A
#
# COMPACT_ATOMS: atom_id res chain seq x y z
N MET A 1 -51.72 -1.17 -63.75
CA MET A 1 -51.12 -2.42 -63.24
C MET A 1 -50.13 -2.04 -62.16
N THR A 2 -50.29 -2.63 -60.95
CA THR A 2 -49.42 -2.64 -59.75
C THR A 2 -49.07 -1.28 -59.11
N ASN A 3 -49.74 -0.82 -58.03
CA ASN A 3 -49.71 -1.21 -56.59
C ASN A 3 -48.44 -0.79 -55.80
N ALA A 4 -48.62 0.25 -54.97
CA ALA A 4 -48.59 0.27 -53.49
C ALA A 4 -47.31 -0.03 -52.65
N HIS A 5 -47.09 0.89 -51.67
CA HIS A 5 -46.56 0.73 -50.29
C HIS A 5 -45.08 0.35 -50.09
N ASN A 6 -44.31 0.78 -49.07
CA ASN A 6 -44.39 1.78 -47.99
C ASN A 6 -42.97 1.83 -47.32
N ASP A 7 -42.78 2.77 -46.37
CA ASP A 7 -41.89 2.71 -45.17
C ASP A 7 -40.55 3.50 -45.09
N LEU A 8 -40.64 4.57 -44.28
CA LEU A 8 -39.93 4.90 -43.01
C LEU A 8 -38.39 5.07 -42.89
N SER A 9 -38.07 6.19 -42.21
CA SER A 9 -36.84 6.55 -41.44
C SER A 9 -35.62 7.02 -42.26
N SER A 10 -34.81 8.00 -41.88
CA SER A 10 -34.55 8.66 -40.58
C SER A 10 -33.90 10.04 -40.82
N THR A 11 -34.12 10.94 -39.86
CA THR A 11 -33.55 12.30 -39.77
C THR A 11 -32.26 12.27 -38.95
N GLU A 12 -31.15 12.80 -39.46
CA GLU A 12 -29.95 13.14 -38.67
C GLU A 12 -29.79 14.67 -38.60
N SER A 13 -29.71 15.17 -37.37
CA SER A 13 -29.54 16.58 -37.02
C SER A 13 -28.19 16.82 -36.35
N ALA A 14 -27.49 17.86 -36.82
CA ALA A 14 -26.65 18.79 -36.07
C ALA A 14 -25.63 18.20 -35.07
N ALA A 15 -24.41 17.94 -35.56
CA ALA A 15 -23.20 17.99 -34.74
C ALA A 15 -22.86 19.46 -34.46
N THR A 16 -22.93 19.87 -33.20
CA THR A 16 -22.60 21.23 -32.76
C THR A 16 -21.19 21.22 -32.18
N ASP A 17 -20.38 22.12 -32.72
CA ASP A 17 -19.00 22.45 -32.39
C ASP A 17 -18.82 22.77 -30.89
N LEU A 18 -18.10 21.92 -30.17
CA LEU A 18 -17.69 22.13 -28.78
C LEU A 18 -16.28 22.75 -28.77
N SER A 19 -16.22 24.04 -29.10
CA SER A 19 -15.06 24.89 -28.84
C SER A 19 -15.48 26.10 -27.99
N ASN A 20 -14.71 26.33 -26.92
CA ASN A 20 -14.75 27.44 -25.97
C ASN A 20 -15.81 27.41 -24.84
N THR A 21 -15.39 27.01 -23.64
CA THR A 21 -15.17 27.92 -22.49
C THR A 21 -14.67 27.14 -21.25
N THR A 22 -13.42 26.69 -21.28
CA THR A 22 -12.66 26.51 -20.04
C THR A 22 -12.26 27.90 -19.56
N LYS A 23 -12.86 28.38 -18.46
CA LYS A 23 -12.26 29.48 -17.70
C LYS A 23 -10.87 29.01 -17.28
N ASP A 24 -9.86 29.81 -17.62
CA ASP A 24 -8.51 29.72 -17.09
C ASP A 24 -8.57 29.55 -15.57
N LEU A 25 -8.29 28.33 -15.10
CA LEU A 25 -7.77 28.08 -13.76
C LEU A 25 -6.40 28.76 -13.74
N GLY A 26 -6.14 29.58 -12.71
CA GLY A 26 -5.04 30.53 -12.66
C GLY A 26 -3.73 30.05 -13.31
N ALA A 27 -3.16 30.89 -14.17
CA ALA A 27 -1.84 30.66 -14.74
C ALA A 27 -0.79 30.43 -13.63
N GLY A 28 -0.15 29.25 -13.60
CA GLY A 28 1.30 29.22 -13.37
C GLY A 28 1.99 28.14 -12.52
N SER A 29 1.33 27.28 -11.72
CA SER A 29 2.08 26.42 -10.76
C SER A 29 2.09 24.91 -11.02
N SER A 30 1.14 24.32 -11.77
CA SER A 30 1.08 22.85 -11.92
C SER A 30 1.30 22.33 -13.35
N ILE A 31 1.99 21.19 -13.46
CA ILE A 31 2.15 20.36 -14.65
C ILE A 31 1.03 19.32 -14.68
N PHE A 32 0.63 18.92 -15.88
CA PHE A 32 -0.26 17.78 -16.08
C PHE A 32 0.37 16.77 -17.03
N TRP A 33 0.66 15.56 -16.54
CA TRP A 33 1.22 14.46 -17.33
C TRP A 33 0.15 13.41 -17.63
N LYS A 34 0.17 12.83 -18.82
CA LYS A 34 -0.64 11.66 -19.17
C LYS A 34 0.27 10.45 -19.45
N PRO A 35 -0.11 9.25 -19.03
CA PRO A 35 0.55 8.04 -19.49
C PRO A 35 0.58 7.98 -21.03
N ASP A 36 1.67 7.42 -21.58
CA ASP A 36 1.95 7.35 -23.03
C ASP A 36 2.06 8.68 -23.80
N SER A 37 2.06 9.81 -23.10
CA SER A 37 2.35 11.11 -23.71
C SER A 37 3.82 11.49 -23.58
N ALA A 38 4.28 12.44 -24.40
CA ALA A 38 5.60 13.03 -24.22
C ALA A 38 5.72 13.62 -22.81
N ILE A 39 6.86 13.39 -22.16
CA ILE A 39 7.15 13.98 -20.86
C ILE A 39 7.07 15.52 -20.99
N PRO A 40 6.30 16.22 -20.14
CA PRO A 40 6.25 17.67 -20.07
C PRO A 40 7.65 18.28 -20.02
N ALA A 41 7.85 19.42 -20.66
CA ALA A 41 9.16 20.08 -20.74
C ALA A 41 9.76 20.46 -19.37
N ASP A 42 8.91 20.58 -18.34
CA ASP A 42 9.31 20.86 -16.96
C ASP A 42 9.83 19.61 -16.22
N LEU A 43 9.71 18.41 -16.79
CA LEU A 43 10.20 17.15 -16.22
C LEU A 43 11.38 16.60 -17.04
N LEU A 44 12.33 15.91 -16.39
CA LEU A 44 13.38 15.20 -17.11
C LEU A 44 12.82 14.01 -17.90
N PRO A 45 13.43 13.63 -19.03
CA PRO A 45 12.94 12.54 -19.88
C PRO A 45 12.76 11.18 -19.16
N ASN A 46 13.49 10.94 -18.09
CA ASN A 46 13.44 9.73 -17.26
C ASN A 46 12.56 9.88 -16.00
N SER A 47 11.99 11.07 -15.75
CA SER A 47 11.13 11.38 -14.60
C SER A 47 9.69 10.92 -14.79
N ASN A 48 9.43 9.76 -15.41
CA ASN A 48 8.07 9.26 -15.54
C ASN A 48 7.41 9.30 -14.15
N PRO A 49 6.45 10.20 -13.90
CA PRO A 49 6.05 10.54 -12.55
C PRO A 49 5.37 9.37 -11.86
N PHE A 50 4.72 8.47 -12.60
CA PHE A 50 4.18 7.25 -12.00
C PHE A 50 5.29 6.28 -11.54
N MET A 51 6.40 6.21 -12.29
CA MET A 51 7.51 5.30 -12.01
C MET A 51 8.52 5.86 -10.99
N SER A 52 8.72 7.18 -10.98
CA SER A 52 9.48 7.89 -9.95
C SER A 52 8.60 8.03 -8.72
N ALA A 53 8.82 7.22 -7.68
CA ALA A 53 7.81 6.97 -6.67
C ALA A 53 7.37 8.25 -5.95
N LEU A 54 6.11 8.60 -6.17
CA LEU A 54 5.44 9.77 -5.61
C LEU A 54 5.10 9.57 -4.13
N THR A 55 5.20 8.34 -3.62
CA THR A 55 5.08 7.99 -2.21
C THR A 55 6.02 6.84 -1.83
N PRO A 56 6.41 6.71 -0.54
CA PRO A 56 7.21 5.59 -0.07
C PRO A 56 6.51 4.25 -0.31
N ARG A 57 7.15 3.34 -1.04
CA ARG A 57 6.66 1.97 -1.27
C ARG A 57 7.32 0.99 -0.29
N PRO A 58 6.54 0.16 0.45
CA PRO A 58 7.08 -0.96 1.21
C PRO A 58 7.98 -1.80 0.31
N THR A 59 9.14 -2.18 0.84
CA THR A 59 10.16 -2.92 0.07
C THR A 59 10.53 -4.18 0.82
N ALA A 60 10.61 -5.29 0.09
CA ALA A 60 10.95 -6.60 0.62
C ALA A 60 11.82 -7.37 -0.37
N TRP A 61 12.43 -8.44 0.11
CA TRP A 61 13.05 -9.47 -0.71
C TRP A 61 12.08 -10.62 -0.87
N ILE A 62 11.64 -10.87 -2.10
CA ILE A 62 10.86 -12.06 -2.43
C ILE A 62 11.81 -13.19 -2.81
N CYS A 63 11.61 -14.37 -2.23
CA CYS A 63 12.35 -15.57 -2.59
C CYS A 63 11.43 -16.74 -2.94
N VAL A 64 11.80 -17.47 -3.99
CA VAL A 64 11.12 -18.65 -4.52
C VAL A 64 12.14 -19.77 -4.73
N SER A 65 11.69 -21.02 -4.70
CA SER A 65 12.56 -22.18 -4.86
C SER A 65 11.82 -23.31 -5.54
N ASP A 66 12.44 -23.92 -6.57
CA ASP A 66 11.87 -25.06 -7.30
C ASP A 66 11.82 -26.36 -6.49
N LYS A 67 12.56 -26.45 -5.37
CA LYS A 67 12.53 -27.61 -4.47
C LYS A 67 11.46 -27.42 -3.41
N VAL A 68 10.37 -28.18 -3.56
CA VAL A 68 9.50 -28.58 -2.45
C VAL A 68 9.93 -30.00 -2.13
N ASP A 69 10.66 -30.22 -1.03
CA ASP A 69 11.17 -31.56 -0.69
C ASP A 69 10.00 -32.51 -0.36
N GLU A 70 9.51 -33.25 -1.35
CA GLU A 70 8.80 -34.50 -1.15
C GLU A 70 9.82 -35.60 -0.86
N SER A 71 10.20 -35.71 0.42
CA SER A 71 10.95 -36.84 1.01
C SER A 71 12.35 -37.15 0.42
N SER A 72 13.40 -36.89 1.21
CA SER A 72 14.33 -37.92 1.72
C SER A 72 15.69 -37.35 2.12
N SER A 73 16.20 -37.90 3.21
CA SER A 73 17.54 -37.76 3.79
C SER A 73 18.69 -37.55 2.80
N SER A 74 19.47 -36.48 2.97
CA SER A 74 20.92 -36.57 3.19
C SER A 74 21.56 -35.20 3.41
N THR A 75 22.48 -35.18 4.37
CA THR A 75 23.40 -34.09 4.74
C THR A 75 24.28 -33.66 3.56
N SER A 76 24.15 -32.41 3.11
CA SER A 76 25.28 -31.64 2.58
C SER A 76 25.01 -30.14 2.64
N SER A 77 26.02 -29.40 3.10
CA SER A 77 26.11 -27.94 3.14
C SER A 77 26.22 -27.37 1.72
N GLY A 78 25.12 -27.38 0.98
CA GLY A 78 25.00 -26.78 -0.34
C GLY A 78 23.90 -25.74 -0.34
N THR A 79 24.24 -24.47 -0.49
CA THR A 79 23.32 -23.44 -0.98
C THR A 79 22.53 -24.01 -2.16
N SER A 80 21.21 -24.07 -2.05
CA SER A 80 20.33 -24.45 -3.16
C SER A 80 20.66 -23.55 -4.35
N LYS A 81 21.28 -24.12 -5.41
CA LYS A 81 21.53 -23.42 -6.67
C LYS A 81 20.24 -23.01 -7.40
N ASP A 82 19.08 -23.42 -6.88
CA ASP A 82 17.78 -23.35 -7.54
C ASP A 82 16.82 -22.33 -6.87
N SER A 83 17.28 -21.59 -5.87
CA SER A 83 16.48 -20.53 -5.24
C SER A 83 16.78 -19.18 -5.90
N LYS A 84 15.72 -18.44 -6.24
CA LYS A 84 15.79 -17.09 -6.81
C LYS A 84 15.34 -16.07 -5.76
N ILE A 85 16.05 -14.95 -5.68
CA ILE A 85 15.69 -13.82 -4.82
C ILE A 85 15.63 -12.54 -5.66
N ALA A 86 14.62 -11.72 -5.45
CA ALA A 86 14.47 -10.43 -6.13
C ALA A 86 13.99 -9.35 -5.15
N LEU A 87 14.29 -8.10 -5.51
CA LEU A 87 13.75 -6.95 -4.79
C LEU A 87 12.29 -6.75 -5.22
N LEU A 88 11.38 -6.81 -4.25
CA LEU A 88 9.97 -6.48 -4.41
C LEU A 88 9.74 -5.06 -3.88
N GLU A 89 9.47 -4.15 -4.79
CA GLU A 89 9.11 -2.77 -4.49
C GLU A 89 7.59 -2.65 -4.65
N GLY A 90 6.85 -2.09 -3.68
CA GLY A 90 5.41 -1.82 -3.82
C GLY A 90 4.51 -3.04 -3.61
N TYR A 91 4.53 -3.59 -2.39
CA TYR A 91 3.54 -4.56 -1.93
C TYR A 91 2.77 -4.01 -0.75
N ASN A 92 1.52 -4.45 -0.56
CA ASN A 92 0.72 -4.04 0.60
C ASN A 92 -0.27 -5.13 1.02
N THR A 93 -0.89 -4.95 2.18
CA THR A 93 -1.96 -5.78 2.71
C THR A 93 -3.26 -5.59 1.96
N ALA A 94 -4.01 -6.69 1.80
CA ALA A 94 -5.40 -6.69 1.35
C ALA A 94 -6.40 -7.22 2.38
N SER A 95 -5.97 -7.99 3.38
CA SER A 95 -6.81 -8.36 4.51
C SER A 95 -5.93 -8.70 5.71
N ASP A 96 -6.48 -8.58 6.91
CA ASP A 96 -5.90 -9.12 8.13
C ASP A 96 -6.58 -10.42 8.60
N ARG A 97 -7.66 -10.87 7.93
CA ARG A 97 -8.36 -12.13 8.21
C ARG A 97 -8.85 -12.82 6.92
N PRO A 98 -8.12 -13.78 6.35
CA PRO A 98 -6.70 -14.07 6.60
C PRO A 98 -5.78 -12.88 6.28
N PRO A 99 -4.54 -12.86 6.80
CA PRO A 99 -3.51 -11.97 6.32
C PRO A 99 -3.21 -12.23 4.85
N VAL A 100 -3.59 -11.28 4.00
CA VAL A 100 -3.39 -11.35 2.55
C VAL A 100 -2.56 -10.18 2.08
N MET A 101 -1.60 -10.44 1.19
CA MET A 101 -0.74 -9.45 0.54
C MET A 101 -1.04 -9.36 -0.95
N ILE A 102 -0.83 -8.18 -1.51
CA ILE A 102 -0.97 -7.89 -2.93
C ILE A 102 0.21 -7.09 -3.48
N PHE A 103 0.56 -7.38 -4.72
CA PHE A 103 1.49 -6.59 -5.55
C PHE A 103 1.25 -6.87 -7.04
N GLY A 104 1.67 -5.96 -7.91
CA GLY A 104 1.59 -6.16 -9.36
C GLY A 104 2.59 -7.22 -9.83
N THR A 105 2.22 -8.05 -10.81
CA THR A 105 3.13 -9.06 -11.39
C THR A 105 4.42 -8.45 -11.93
N ASP A 106 4.34 -7.22 -12.41
CA ASP A 106 5.45 -6.40 -12.92
C ASP A 106 6.36 -5.81 -11.84
N SER A 107 6.06 -6.06 -10.56
CA SER A 107 6.90 -5.67 -9.43
C SER A 107 7.97 -6.71 -9.10
N ILE A 108 7.94 -7.86 -9.77
CA ILE A 108 8.95 -8.94 -9.69
C ILE A 108 9.37 -9.37 -11.10
N PRO A 109 10.55 -9.99 -11.28
CA PRO A 109 10.96 -10.51 -12.58
C PRO A 109 10.22 -11.79 -12.97
N ASP A 110 10.05 -12.00 -14.28
CA ASP A 110 9.24 -13.09 -14.87
C ASP A 110 9.65 -14.48 -14.40
N ASP A 111 10.95 -14.70 -14.21
CA ASP A 111 11.49 -15.99 -13.77
C ASP A 111 11.20 -16.29 -12.30
N VAL A 112 11.01 -15.26 -11.47
CA VAL A 112 10.51 -15.41 -10.09
C VAL A 112 9.01 -15.67 -10.11
N LEU A 113 8.27 -14.97 -10.97
CA LEU A 113 6.83 -15.17 -11.14
C LEU A 113 6.50 -16.58 -11.65
N GLU A 114 7.30 -17.13 -12.57
CA GLU A 114 7.17 -18.49 -13.09
C GLU A 114 7.31 -19.53 -11.97
N VAL A 115 8.38 -19.43 -11.17
CA VAL A 115 8.61 -20.36 -10.05
C VAL A 115 7.54 -20.19 -8.97
N LEU A 116 7.12 -18.96 -8.64
CA LEU A 116 6.02 -18.70 -7.72
C LEU A 116 4.72 -19.34 -8.23
N SER A 117 4.42 -19.19 -9.51
CA SER A 117 3.21 -19.74 -10.14
C SER A 117 3.21 -21.26 -10.15
N LYS A 118 4.37 -21.88 -10.32
CA LYS A 118 4.55 -23.34 -10.30
C LYS A 118 4.49 -23.93 -8.89
N THR A 119 5.21 -23.34 -7.95
CA THR A 119 5.41 -23.89 -6.59
C THR A 119 4.37 -23.42 -5.59
N LYS A 120 3.68 -22.31 -5.90
CA LYS A 120 2.71 -21.63 -5.05
C LYS A 120 3.27 -21.17 -3.70
N LYS A 121 4.60 -21.11 -3.53
CA LYS A 121 5.25 -20.75 -2.27
C LYS A 121 6.31 -19.69 -2.48
N CYS A 122 6.38 -18.73 -1.56
CA CYS A 122 7.47 -17.78 -1.46
C CYS A 122 7.75 -17.42 0.00
N SER A 123 8.91 -16.80 0.23
CA SER A 123 9.15 -16.01 1.43
C SER A 123 9.27 -14.54 1.06
N LEU A 124 8.81 -13.65 1.95
CA LEU A 124 9.06 -12.22 1.89
C LEU A 124 9.90 -11.83 3.10
N SER A 125 11.03 -11.16 2.88
CA SER A 125 11.87 -10.63 3.97
C SER A 125 11.84 -9.11 3.91
N LEU A 126 11.45 -8.42 4.98
CA LEU A 126 11.44 -6.96 5.03
C LEU A 126 12.81 -6.40 4.65
N ALA A 127 12.84 -5.45 3.71
CA ALA A 127 14.08 -4.77 3.36
C ALA A 127 14.40 -3.70 4.42
N THR A 128 15.65 -3.68 4.90
CA THR A 128 16.10 -2.78 5.98
C THR A 128 17.30 -1.94 5.56
N GLU A 129 17.64 -0.91 6.34
CA GLU A 129 18.77 -0.02 6.05
C GLU A 129 20.10 -0.76 5.86
N VAL A 130 20.32 -1.86 6.59
CA VAL A 130 21.55 -2.67 6.47
C VAL A 130 21.68 -3.37 5.12
N GLN A 131 20.60 -3.43 4.32
CA GLN A 131 20.56 -4.04 2.99
C GLN A 131 20.54 -2.99 1.86
N LEU A 132 20.72 -1.69 2.16
CA LEU A 132 20.59 -0.61 1.19
C LEU A 132 21.46 -0.80 -0.07
N ASP A 133 22.70 -1.25 0.08
CA ASP A 133 23.59 -1.49 -1.07
C ASP A 133 23.09 -2.63 -1.96
N ALA A 134 22.54 -3.69 -1.37
CA ALA A 134 21.91 -4.77 -2.10
C ALA A 134 20.65 -4.27 -2.83
N CYS A 135 19.84 -3.42 -2.20
CA CYS A 135 18.68 -2.81 -2.84
C CYS A 135 19.07 -1.92 -4.02
N LYS A 136 20.09 -1.06 -3.88
CA LYS A 136 20.65 -0.24 -4.97
C LYS A 136 21.20 -1.11 -6.12
N LYS A 137 21.75 -2.28 -5.81
CA LYS A 137 22.20 -3.25 -6.82
C LYS A 137 21.05 -3.94 -7.55
N ALA A 138 19.99 -4.28 -6.82
CA ALA A 138 18.87 -5.08 -7.31
C ALA A 138 17.72 -4.28 -7.92
N CYS A 139 17.71 -2.95 -7.79
CA CYS A 139 16.63 -2.11 -8.31
C CYS A 139 16.48 -2.21 -9.83
N ALA A 140 15.26 -1.94 -10.31
CA ALA A 140 15.01 -1.75 -11.73
C ALA A 140 15.87 -0.60 -12.29
N LYS A 141 16.36 -0.76 -13.54
CA LYS A 141 17.14 0.26 -14.25
C LYS A 141 16.45 0.65 -15.55
N ASP A 142 16.76 1.84 -16.06
CA ASP A 142 16.41 2.30 -17.41
C ASP A 142 14.94 2.14 -17.82
N GLY A 143 14.02 2.43 -16.88
CA GLY A 143 12.58 2.37 -17.14
C GLY A 143 11.98 0.96 -17.13
N ALA A 144 12.71 -0.05 -16.67
CA ALA A 144 12.16 -1.37 -16.38
C ALA A 144 11.13 -1.33 -15.23
N MET A 145 10.18 -2.27 -15.22
CA MET A 145 9.11 -2.33 -14.21
C MET A 145 9.58 -3.00 -12.91
N SER A 146 10.44 -4.02 -13.05
CA SER A 146 11.08 -4.76 -11.97
C SER A 146 12.59 -4.90 -12.21
N GLY A 147 13.32 -5.14 -11.11
CA GLY A 147 14.74 -5.51 -11.16
C GLY A 147 14.95 -6.99 -11.52
N PRO A 148 16.19 -7.41 -11.81
CA PRO A 148 16.51 -8.80 -12.12
C PRO A 148 16.41 -9.70 -10.87
N SER A 149 16.33 -11.01 -11.09
CA SER A 149 16.50 -12.00 -10.04
C SER A 149 17.99 -12.30 -9.80
N PHE A 150 18.29 -12.78 -8.60
CA PHE A 150 19.65 -13.06 -8.12
C PHE A 150 19.70 -14.39 -7.36
N SER A 151 20.91 -14.88 -7.10
CA SER A 151 21.18 -15.78 -5.99
C SER A 151 21.45 -15.00 -4.70
N PHE A 152 21.34 -15.66 -3.54
CA PHE A 152 21.72 -15.06 -2.25
C PHE A 152 23.19 -14.59 -2.26
N SER A 153 24.10 -15.38 -2.85
CA SER A 153 25.52 -15.03 -2.95
C SER A 153 25.77 -13.79 -3.79
N ASP A 154 24.98 -13.54 -4.84
CA ASP A 154 25.12 -12.33 -5.66
C ASP A 154 24.84 -11.08 -4.84
N LEU A 155 23.94 -11.15 -3.86
CA LEU A 155 23.57 -10.04 -2.99
C LEU A 155 24.34 -10.01 -1.67
N GLY A 156 25.25 -10.97 -1.44
CA GLY A 156 25.97 -11.10 -0.17
C GLY A 156 25.07 -11.51 1.00
N PHE A 157 23.93 -12.13 0.72
CA PHE A 157 22.98 -12.57 1.75
C PHE A 157 23.27 -13.99 2.21
N VAL A 158 22.95 -14.23 3.49
CA VAL A 158 22.91 -15.57 4.07
C VAL A 158 21.45 -16.05 4.05
N PRO A 159 21.16 -17.20 3.40
CA PRO A 159 19.82 -17.76 3.42
C PRO A 159 19.49 -18.32 4.82
N ALA A 160 18.36 -17.93 5.37
CA ALA A 160 17.73 -18.60 6.50
C ALA A 160 16.84 -19.72 5.98
N VAL A 161 17.22 -20.97 6.25
CA VAL A 161 16.47 -22.17 5.86
C VAL A 161 15.83 -22.76 7.11
N ARG A 162 14.52 -22.98 7.06
CA ARG A 162 13.72 -23.60 8.13
C ARG A 162 12.97 -24.83 7.58
N ASP A 163 12.37 -25.59 8.48
CA ASP A 163 11.46 -26.70 8.17
C ASP A 163 12.02 -27.72 7.16
N ASN A 164 13.29 -28.08 7.32
CA ASN A 164 14.03 -28.98 6.42
C ASN A 164 13.98 -28.59 4.94
N GLY A 165 13.79 -27.30 4.61
CA GLY A 165 13.72 -26.84 3.22
C GLY A 165 12.34 -26.96 2.58
N SER A 166 11.28 -27.28 3.35
CA SER A 166 9.91 -27.31 2.84
C SER A 166 9.37 -25.94 2.41
N ARG A 167 10.02 -24.85 2.82
CA ARG A 167 9.69 -23.47 2.47
C ARG A 167 10.86 -22.81 1.73
N PRO A 168 10.61 -21.90 0.78
CA PRO A 168 11.66 -21.08 0.18
C PRO A 168 12.46 -20.34 1.26
N PRO A 169 13.80 -20.23 1.10
CA PRO A 169 14.65 -19.57 2.09
C PRO A 169 14.31 -18.09 2.21
N SER A 170 14.62 -17.48 3.35
CA SER A 170 14.46 -16.05 3.60
C SER A 170 15.80 -15.36 3.85
N VAL A 171 15.84 -14.03 3.93
CA VAL A 171 17.08 -13.28 4.21
C VAL A 171 17.35 -13.30 5.71
N SER A 172 18.43 -13.94 6.13
CA SER A 172 18.72 -14.15 7.56
C SER A 172 18.82 -12.85 8.36
N SER A 173 19.35 -11.79 7.76
CA SER A 173 19.51 -10.48 8.41
C SER A 173 18.21 -9.66 8.47
N SER A 174 17.10 -10.18 7.92
CA SER A 174 15.80 -9.50 8.01
C SER A 174 15.15 -9.80 9.37
N PRO A 175 14.75 -8.77 10.12
CA PRO A 175 14.06 -8.95 11.39
C PRO A 175 12.62 -9.45 11.21
N VAL A 176 12.04 -9.30 10.01
CA VAL A 176 10.72 -9.83 9.70
C VAL A 176 10.76 -10.67 8.44
N LYS A 177 10.24 -11.89 8.53
CA LYS A 177 10.05 -12.78 7.40
C LYS A 177 8.61 -13.29 7.39
N LEU A 178 8.03 -13.35 6.21
CA LEU A 178 6.69 -13.88 5.95
C LEU A 178 6.85 -15.10 5.06
N HIS A 179 6.25 -16.22 5.43
CA HIS A 179 6.16 -17.39 4.57
C HIS A 179 4.76 -17.43 3.98
N CYS A 180 4.67 -17.43 2.65
CA CYS A 180 3.44 -17.13 1.95
C CYS A 180 3.08 -18.20 0.92
N SER A 181 1.77 -18.36 0.73
CA SER A 181 1.16 -19.15 -0.34
C SER A 181 0.57 -18.24 -1.41
N LEU A 182 0.82 -18.55 -2.68
CA LEU A 182 0.09 -17.93 -3.78
C LEU A 182 -1.35 -18.43 -3.78
N VAL A 183 -2.31 -17.51 -3.60
CA VAL A 183 -3.73 -17.82 -3.71
C VAL A 183 -4.16 -17.77 -5.17
N GLU A 184 -3.96 -16.63 -5.82
CA GLU A 184 -4.29 -16.43 -7.22
C GLU A 184 -3.50 -15.26 -7.82
N ILE A 185 -3.52 -15.18 -9.15
CA ILE A 185 -3.11 -13.99 -9.90
C ILE A 185 -4.36 -13.48 -10.59
N THR A 186 -4.80 -12.28 -10.22
CA THR A 186 -5.99 -11.66 -10.81
C THR A 186 -5.58 -10.89 -12.06
N ASP A 187 -6.08 -11.29 -13.22
CA ASP A 187 -5.75 -10.63 -14.50
C ASP A 187 -6.08 -9.14 -14.48
N LEU A 188 -5.18 -8.31 -14.99
CA LEU A 188 -5.33 -6.89 -15.21
C LEU A 188 -5.15 -6.59 -16.70
N PRO A 189 -5.61 -5.43 -17.20
CA PRO A 189 -5.35 -4.99 -18.57
C PRO A 189 -3.86 -5.03 -18.95
N ASP A 190 -3.60 -5.23 -20.25
CA ASP A 190 -2.26 -5.30 -20.87
C ASP A 190 -1.41 -6.49 -20.38
N ASP A 191 -2.02 -7.67 -20.24
CA ASP A 191 -1.36 -8.92 -19.83
C ASP A 191 -0.64 -8.84 -18.47
N ARG A 192 -1.09 -7.94 -17.61
CA ARG A 192 -0.61 -7.79 -16.22
C ARG A 192 -1.48 -8.60 -15.27
N GLY A 193 -1.01 -8.78 -14.04
CA GLY A 193 -1.80 -9.38 -12.98
C GLY A 193 -1.58 -8.71 -11.64
N LEU A 194 -2.54 -8.87 -10.75
CA LEU A 194 -2.39 -8.60 -9.33
C LEU A 194 -2.15 -9.93 -8.61
N VAL A 195 -0.96 -10.11 -8.07
CA VAL A 195 -0.61 -11.28 -7.26
C VAL A 195 -1.31 -11.17 -5.91
N ILE A 196 -1.96 -12.25 -5.46
CA ILE A 196 -2.61 -12.33 -4.15
C ILE A 196 -1.94 -13.46 -3.37
N LEU A 197 -1.27 -13.12 -2.28
CA LEU A 197 -0.61 -14.07 -1.37
C LEU A 197 -1.34 -14.15 -0.04
N GLU A 198 -1.49 -15.35 0.51
CA GLU A 198 -1.84 -15.55 1.91
C GLU A 198 -0.55 -15.73 2.73
N VAL A 199 -0.47 -15.09 3.90
CA VAL A 199 0.64 -15.30 4.82
C VAL A 199 0.34 -16.51 5.69
N ASP A 200 1.07 -17.59 5.46
CA ASP A 200 0.98 -18.82 6.25
C ASP A 200 1.57 -18.58 7.65
N THR A 201 2.76 -17.99 7.72
CA THR A 201 3.54 -17.87 8.96
C THR A 201 4.32 -16.56 9.00
N PHE A 202 4.37 -15.96 10.18
CA PHE A 202 5.22 -14.81 10.50
C PHE A 202 6.42 -15.29 11.32
N GLU A 203 7.62 -14.84 10.95
CA GLU A 203 8.84 -14.94 11.76
C GLU A 203 9.29 -13.51 12.08
N ILE A 204 9.23 -13.13 13.36
CA ILE A 204 9.58 -11.79 13.84
C ILE A 204 10.71 -11.90 14.86
N GLY A 205 11.83 -11.23 14.60
CA GLY A 205 12.98 -11.16 15.48
C GLY A 205 12.64 -10.43 16.78
N LYS A 206 13.17 -10.93 17.91
CA LYS A 206 12.95 -10.31 19.23
C LYS A 206 13.54 -8.91 19.31
N GLU A 207 14.56 -8.61 18.50
CA GLU A 207 15.23 -7.31 18.42
C GLU A 207 14.33 -6.18 17.92
N VAL A 208 13.18 -6.48 17.32
CA VAL A 208 12.18 -5.47 16.90
C VAL A 208 10.94 -5.44 17.77
N LEU A 209 10.98 -6.11 18.93
CA LEU A 209 9.88 -6.17 19.87
C LEU A 209 10.13 -5.30 21.10
N SER A 210 9.07 -4.68 21.60
CA SER A 210 9.04 -4.03 22.92
C SER A 210 7.98 -4.66 23.83
N ALA A 211 8.13 -4.50 25.15
CA ALA A 211 7.13 -4.96 26.10
C ALA A 211 5.83 -4.14 25.97
N SER A 212 4.68 -4.81 26.00
CA SER A 212 3.38 -4.13 26.01
C SER A 212 3.01 -3.72 27.43
N GLY A 213 3.11 -2.43 27.77
CA GLY A 213 2.71 -1.89 29.09
C GLY A 213 1.24 -2.06 29.46
N SER A 214 0.39 -2.57 28.55
CA SER A 214 -1.03 -2.83 28.80
C SER A 214 -1.32 -4.31 29.02
N SER A 215 -1.07 -4.81 30.23
CA SER A 215 -1.68 -6.05 30.72
C SER A 215 -3.18 -5.81 31.05
N LYS A 216 -3.99 -5.40 30.07
CA LYS A 216 -5.44 -5.42 30.23
C LYS A 216 -5.93 -6.84 29.93
N LYS A 217 -6.15 -7.64 30.98
CA LYS A 217 -7.02 -8.81 30.88
C LYS A 217 -8.37 -8.33 30.35
N SER A 218 -8.69 -8.66 29.11
CA SER A 218 -10.06 -8.58 28.62
C SER A 218 -10.94 -9.39 29.57
N SER A 219 -12.00 -8.77 30.09
CA SER A 219 -13.00 -9.43 30.96
C SER A 219 -13.81 -10.52 30.25
N SER A 220 -13.46 -10.84 28.98
CA SER A 220 -14.03 -11.89 28.17
C SER A 220 -12.93 -12.67 27.46
N GLY A 221 -12.18 -13.51 28.18
CA GLY A 221 -11.29 -14.55 27.61
C GLY A 221 -10.27 -14.11 26.54
N GLY A 222 -9.93 -12.82 26.45
CA GLY A 222 -9.11 -12.30 25.36
C GLY A 222 -7.62 -12.67 25.48
N ARG A 223 -6.98 -12.96 24.34
CA ARG A 223 -5.53 -13.21 24.24
C ARG A 223 -4.74 -12.06 24.86
N GLN A 224 -3.74 -12.38 25.69
CA GLN A 224 -2.87 -11.41 26.33
C GLN A 224 -1.84 -10.88 25.33
N VAL A 225 -1.81 -9.56 25.12
CA VAL A 225 -0.78 -8.89 24.31
C VAL A 225 0.40 -8.57 25.23
N THR A 226 1.51 -9.31 25.12
CA THR A 226 2.70 -9.12 25.96
C THR A 226 3.84 -8.39 25.23
N ALA A 227 3.82 -8.36 23.89
CA ALA A 227 4.80 -7.64 23.09
C ALA A 227 4.16 -6.80 21.97
N ARG A 228 4.91 -5.81 21.49
CA ARG A 228 4.58 -4.91 20.37
C ARG A 228 5.72 -4.91 19.35
N VAL A 229 5.39 -4.77 18.08
CA VAL A 229 6.38 -4.66 16.98
C VAL A 229 6.67 -3.18 16.76
N GLU A 230 7.93 -2.77 16.90
CA GLU A 230 8.32 -1.36 16.81
C GLU A 230 8.85 -1.00 15.43
N ALA A 231 8.20 -0.03 14.79
CA ALA A 231 8.58 0.48 13.47
C ALA A 231 10.01 0.99 13.40
N ASP A 232 10.44 1.72 14.43
CA ASP A 232 11.78 2.33 14.51
C ASP A 232 12.89 1.27 14.65
N LEU A 233 12.63 0.17 15.36
CA LEU A 233 13.61 -0.90 15.55
C LEU A 233 13.81 -1.73 14.27
N MET A 234 12.78 -1.87 13.45
CA MET A 234 12.88 -2.58 12.16
C MET A 234 13.77 -1.86 11.14
N LYS A 235 13.92 -0.53 11.25
CA LYS A 235 14.65 0.30 10.28
C LYS A 235 14.30 -0.04 8.82
N PRO A 236 13.01 0.00 8.46
CA PRO A 236 12.58 -0.37 7.11
C PRO A 236 13.12 0.65 6.10
N ILE A 237 13.50 0.15 4.92
CA ILE A 237 13.73 1.01 3.76
C ILE A 237 12.55 0.93 2.81
N SER A 238 12.36 2.03 2.10
CA SER A 238 11.28 2.21 1.16
C SER A 238 11.81 2.61 -0.20
N SER A 239 11.29 2.01 -1.26
CA SER A 239 11.58 2.44 -2.62
C SER A 239 10.96 3.81 -2.87
N LEU A 240 11.79 4.73 -3.34
CA LEU A 240 11.39 6.02 -3.90
C LEU A 240 11.42 5.98 -5.45
N GLY A 241 11.55 4.79 -6.04
CA GLY A 241 11.64 4.56 -7.49
C GLY A 241 12.96 4.98 -8.11
N ASN A 242 13.22 4.50 -9.34
CA ASN A 242 14.45 4.79 -10.10
C ASN A 242 15.75 4.57 -9.29
N GLY A 243 15.79 3.51 -8.49
CA GLY A 243 16.96 3.18 -7.65
C GLY A 243 17.20 4.12 -6.46
N LYS A 244 16.28 5.04 -6.20
CA LYS A 244 16.27 5.87 -4.98
C LYS A 244 15.54 5.13 -3.87
N PHE A 245 16.07 5.23 -2.66
CA PHE A 245 15.48 4.63 -1.47
C PHE A 245 15.38 5.68 -0.38
N GLY A 246 14.40 5.52 0.50
CA GLY A 246 14.21 6.34 1.67
C GLY A 246 14.20 5.50 2.93
N ARG A 247 14.55 6.14 4.04
CA ARG A 247 14.50 5.58 5.39
C ARG A 247 13.47 6.33 6.22
N LEU A 248 13.01 5.68 7.28
CA LEU A 248 12.14 6.32 8.25
C LEU A 248 12.91 7.39 9.04
N GLU A 249 12.45 8.64 8.97
CA GLU A 249 13.01 9.76 9.75
C GLU A 249 12.54 9.71 11.22
N GLY A 250 11.31 9.26 11.41
CA GLY A 250 10.72 9.04 12.71
C GLY A 250 9.25 8.66 12.64
N VAL A 251 8.73 8.17 13.76
CA VAL A 251 7.31 7.86 13.97
C VAL A 251 6.61 9.03 14.64
N TYR A 252 5.37 9.26 14.22
CA TYR A 252 4.51 10.33 14.67
C TYR A 252 3.12 9.79 15.01
N ASP A 253 2.45 10.37 15.99
CA ASP A 253 1.12 9.98 16.42
C ASP A 253 0.05 10.98 15.95
N MET A 254 -1.01 10.47 15.35
CA MET A 254 -2.30 11.13 15.15
C MET A 254 -3.42 10.12 15.41
N TYR A 255 -4.27 10.36 16.39
CA TYR A 255 -5.40 9.48 16.66
C TYR A 255 -6.54 9.72 15.67
N ARG A 256 -7.29 8.66 15.37
CA ARG A 256 -8.52 8.79 14.57
C ARG A 256 -9.48 9.76 15.26
N PRO A 257 -10.08 10.71 14.54
CA PRO A 257 -11.07 11.62 15.08
C PRO A 257 -12.23 10.87 15.71
N SER A 258 -12.67 11.34 16.86
CA SER A 258 -13.82 10.81 17.59
C SER A 258 -14.88 11.88 17.76
N LYS A 259 -16.15 11.47 17.66
CA LYS A 259 -17.30 12.35 17.83
C LYS A 259 -17.41 12.81 19.28
N VAL A 260 -17.57 14.12 19.48
CA VAL A 260 -17.79 14.75 20.79
C VAL A 260 -19.17 15.41 20.77
N THR A 261 -19.96 15.18 21.81
CA THR A 261 -21.24 15.84 22.00
C THR A 261 -21.06 16.91 23.07
N GLU A 262 -21.22 18.17 22.67
CA GLU A 262 -21.07 19.33 23.54
C GLU A 262 -22.27 19.47 24.49
N GLN A 263 -22.11 20.29 25.53
CA GLN A 263 -23.14 20.49 26.56
C GLN A 263 -24.44 21.09 26.01
N ASP A 264 -24.36 21.85 24.91
CA ASP A 264 -25.50 22.45 24.22
C ASP A 264 -26.17 21.50 23.21
N GLY A 265 -25.66 20.25 23.09
CA GLY A 265 -26.14 19.25 22.15
C GLY A 265 -25.53 19.34 20.76
N SER A 266 -24.65 20.31 20.50
CA SER A 266 -23.89 20.37 19.25
C SER A 266 -22.87 19.23 19.15
N VAL A 267 -22.47 18.89 17.93
CA VAL A 267 -21.49 17.84 17.64
C VAL A 267 -20.21 18.49 17.13
N SER A 268 -19.10 18.14 17.76
CA SER A 268 -17.75 18.45 17.28
C SER A 268 -16.95 17.15 17.11
N TRP A 269 -15.75 17.23 16.55
CA TRP A 269 -14.85 16.07 16.42
C TRP A 269 -13.50 16.39 17.05
N THR A 270 -12.85 15.39 17.61
CA THR A 270 -11.47 15.56 18.09
C THR A 270 -10.53 15.80 16.92
N ASN A 271 -9.67 16.80 17.06
CA ASN A 271 -8.53 17.01 16.16
C ASN A 271 -7.23 16.63 16.89
N HIS A 272 -6.32 15.97 16.17
CA HIS A 272 -5.07 15.47 16.72
C HIS A 272 -3.91 16.00 15.90
N GLU A 273 -3.05 16.76 16.55
CA GLU A 273 -1.82 17.26 15.94
C GLU A 273 -0.89 16.10 15.56
N PHE A 274 -0.16 16.28 14.46
CA PHE A 274 0.89 15.35 14.05
C PHE A 274 2.11 15.54 14.95
N THR A 275 2.16 14.75 16.01
CA THR A 275 3.15 14.88 17.09
C THR A 275 4.20 13.79 16.98
N LYS A 276 5.49 14.13 17.16
CA LYS A 276 6.54 13.12 17.14
C LYS A 276 6.31 12.14 18.27
N SER A 277 6.21 10.86 17.94
CA SER A 277 6.09 9.80 18.94
C SER A 277 7.31 9.85 19.84
N ARG A 278 7.08 9.68 21.14
CA ARG A 278 8.22 9.55 22.06
C ARG A 278 9.01 8.31 21.63
N PRO A 279 10.34 8.41 21.47
CA PRO A 279 11.16 7.21 21.35
C PRO A 279 10.79 6.33 22.53
N ARG A 280 10.35 5.10 22.26
CA ARG A 280 10.34 4.10 23.32
C ARG A 280 11.80 3.76 23.53
N ASP A 281 12.33 4.12 24.69
CA ASP A 281 13.76 3.95 24.95
C ASP A 281 14.10 2.46 24.79
N GLU A 282 15.32 2.11 24.36
CA GLU A 282 15.80 0.71 24.40
C GLU A 282 15.66 0.11 25.82
N GLN A 283 15.54 0.96 26.85
CA GLN A 283 15.30 0.60 28.25
C GLN A 283 13.83 0.30 28.60
N ASP A 284 12.85 0.68 27.76
CA ASP A 284 11.44 0.26 27.90
C ASP A 284 11.22 -1.18 27.39
N VAL A 285 12.24 -1.73 26.74
CA VAL A 285 12.33 -3.15 26.40
C VAL A 285 12.78 -3.88 27.66
N ASP A 286 11.81 -4.36 28.44
CA ASP A 286 12.10 -5.17 29.62
C ASP A 286 12.77 -6.49 29.18
N GLU A 287 14.10 -6.56 29.25
CA GLU A 287 14.91 -7.74 28.89
C GLU A 287 14.54 -8.97 29.74
N ASP A 288 14.16 -8.75 31.01
CA ASP A 288 13.64 -9.80 31.88
C ASP A 288 12.26 -10.28 31.38
N HIS A 289 11.45 -9.38 30.82
CA HIS A 289 10.19 -9.77 30.16
C HIS A 289 10.44 -10.52 28.85
N LEU A 290 11.33 -10.08 27.98
CA LEU A 290 11.66 -10.74 26.70
C LEU A 290 12.27 -12.13 26.87
N SER A 291 13.10 -12.32 27.90
CA SER A 291 13.59 -13.64 28.30
C SER A 291 12.50 -14.52 28.92
N SER A 292 11.46 -13.92 29.51
CA SER A 292 10.27 -14.61 30.03
C SER A 292 9.18 -14.92 28.97
N LEU A 293 9.26 -14.35 27.76
CA LEU A 293 8.27 -14.52 26.68
C LEU A 293 8.16 -15.95 26.12
N GLY A 294 8.94 -16.92 26.61
CA GLY A 294 8.89 -18.32 26.16
C GLY A 294 9.46 -18.53 24.75
N GLY A 295 9.93 -19.74 24.46
CA GLY A 295 10.61 -20.09 23.22
C GLY A 295 12.13 -19.86 23.28
N SER A 296 12.90 -20.93 23.09
CA SER A 296 14.37 -20.95 23.18
C SER A 296 15.10 -20.33 21.99
N GLY A 297 14.44 -19.47 21.20
CA GLY A 297 14.98 -18.87 19.97
C GLY A 297 15.04 -17.34 20.00
N GLU A 298 15.87 -16.78 19.12
CA GLU A 298 16.00 -15.34 18.84
C GLU A 298 14.78 -14.76 18.10
N THR A 299 13.89 -15.61 17.59
CA THR A 299 12.72 -15.27 16.78
C THR A 299 11.42 -15.78 17.39
N VAL A 300 10.35 -15.05 17.14
CA VAL A 300 8.97 -15.41 17.47
C VAL A 300 8.30 -15.84 16.18
N GLU A 301 7.98 -17.12 16.08
CA GLU A 301 7.27 -17.70 14.95
C GLU A 301 5.83 -17.98 15.36
N PHE A 302 4.88 -17.66 14.48
CA PHE A 302 3.49 -18.04 14.68
C PHE A 302 2.70 -18.08 13.38
N THR A 303 1.71 -18.96 13.37
CA THR A 303 0.71 -19.08 12.31
C THR A 303 -0.50 -18.21 12.68
N TYR A 304 -1.09 -17.52 11.70
CA TYR A 304 -2.28 -16.69 11.95
C TYR A 304 -3.52 -17.50 12.38
N LEU A 305 -3.51 -18.81 12.09
CA LEU A 305 -4.48 -19.78 12.59
C LEU A 305 -4.17 -20.08 14.07
N GLU A 306 -4.82 -19.31 14.94
CA GLU A 306 -5.13 -19.65 16.32
C GLU A 306 -4.07 -20.40 17.15
N GLU A 307 -2.96 -19.76 17.47
CA GLU A 307 -2.15 -20.25 18.61
C GLU A 307 -2.57 -19.56 19.91
N GLU A 308 -3.11 -20.36 20.84
CA GLU A 308 -3.06 -20.09 22.28
C GLU A 308 -1.59 -20.08 22.72
N GLY A 309 -0.88 -18.97 22.52
CA GLY A 309 0.54 -18.85 22.86
C GLY A 309 1.31 -17.74 22.14
N CYS A 310 0.77 -17.16 21.07
CA CYS A 310 1.44 -16.04 20.39
C CYS A 310 1.51 -14.81 21.31
N ILE A 311 2.74 -14.40 21.65
CA ILE A 311 3.05 -13.28 22.53
C ILE A 311 2.55 -11.91 22.04
N LEU A 312 2.31 -11.78 20.74
CA LEU A 312 1.73 -10.55 20.19
C LEU A 312 0.24 -10.49 20.49
N GLY A 313 -0.48 -11.62 20.53
CA GLY A 313 -1.92 -11.64 20.77
C GLY A 313 -2.77 -10.94 19.67
N TYR A 314 -2.16 -10.50 18.55
CA TYR A 314 -2.82 -9.85 17.41
C TYR A 314 -2.13 -10.22 16.08
N ASN A 315 -2.79 -9.94 14.94
CA ASN A 315 -2.20 -10.10 13.60
C ASN A 315 -1.22 -8.95 13.28
N PRO A 316 0.09 -9.22 13.07
CA PRO A 316 1.12 -8.20 12.93
C PRO A 316 1.20 -7.59 11.53
N THR A 317 0.34 -8.01 10.59
CA THR A 317 0.40 -7.59 9.17
C THR A 317 0.51 -6.08 9.01
N LYS A 318 -0.28 -5.32 9.78
CA LYS A 318 -0.26 -3.86 9.77
C LYS A 318 1.05 -3.30 10.33
N GLN A 319 1.74 -4.03 11.19
CA GLN A 319 2.99 -3.63 11.82
C GLN A 319 4.22 -3.99 10.99
N VAL A 320 4.17 -5.01 10.13
CA VAL A 320 5.38 -5.52 9.46
C VAL A 320 5.51 -5.12 7.99
N ILE A 321 4.51 -4.41 7.47
CA ILE A 321 4.51 -3.90 6.10
C ILE A 321 4.56 -2.39 6.21
N LEU A 322 5.76 -1.87 6.06
CA LEU A 322 6.10 -0.49 6.38
C LEU A 322 7.20 0.03 5.45
N PRO A 323 7.26 1.35 5.24
CA PRO A 323 6.19 2.33 5.48
C PRO A 323 5.10 2.20 4.41
N ARG A 324 3.80 2.26 4.76
CA ARG A 324 2.72 2.10 3.76
C ARG A 324 2.32 3.43 3.14
N PRO A 325 2.16 3.52 1.81
CA PRO A 325 1.59 4.70 1.19
C PRO A 325 0.13 4.87 1.62
N ILE A 326 -0.34 6.10 1.56
CA ILE A 326 -1.74 6.46 1.87
C ILE A 326 -2.44 6.82 0.56
N GLY A 327 -3.44 6.02 0.20
CA GLY A 327 -4.42 6.39 -0.81
C GLY A 327 -5.44 7.32 -0.19
N TRP A 328 -5.31 8.63 -0.39
CA TRP A 328 -6.34 9.59 0.01
C TRP A 328 -7.30 9.77 -1.16
N ILE A 329 -8.36 8.97 -1.14
CA ILE A 329 -9.24 8.73 -2.28
C ILE A 329 -10.41 9.70 -2.21
N SER A 330 -10.64 10.46 -3.27
CA SER A 330 -11.78 11.35 -3.40
C SER A 330 -12.70 10.93 -4.54
N THR A 331 -14.01 11.06 -4.30
CA THR A 331 -15.10 10.60 -5.17
C THR A 331 -16.30 11.54 -5.10
N TYR A 332 -17.21 11.45 -6.07
CA TYR A 332 -18.55 12.02 -5.95
C TYR A 332 -19.56 10.89 -5.73
N GLU A 333 -20.48 11.09 -4.80
CA GLU A 333 -21.71 10.28 -4.76
C GLU A 333 -22.53 10.53 -6.04
N LYS A 334 -23.16 9.49 -6.58
CA LYS A 334 -23.74 9.50 -7.92
C LYS A 334 -24.91 10.47 -8.13
N ASN A 335 -25.81 10.59 -7.16
CA ASN A 335 -27.10 11.26 -7.37
C ASN A 335 -27.08 12.73 -6.93
N GLN A 336 -26.59 12.99 -5.73
CA GLN A 336 -26.48 14.30 -5.10
C GLN A 336 -25.14 14.98 -5.38
N ARG A 337 -24.15 14.24 -5.89
CA ARG A 337 -22.80 14.74 -6.18
C ARG A 337 -22.10 15.30 -4.95
N ILE A 338 -22.31 14.64 -3.81
CA ILE A 338 -21.60 14.97 -2.57
C ILE A 338 -20.13 14.57 -2.74
N PRO A 339 -19.17 15.49 -2.51
CA PRO A 339 -17.76 15.16 -2.56
C PRO A 339 -17.34 14.40 -1.30
N HIS A 340 -16.81 13.19 -1.48
CA HIS A 340 -16.23 12.40 -0.39
C HIS A 340 -14.71 12.36 -0.50
N VAL A 341 -14.02 12.27 0.64
CA VAL A 341 -12.57 12.02 0.67
C VAL A 341 -12.12 11.27 1.93
N ALA A 342 -11.48 10.10 1.75
CA ALA A 342 -11.07 9.25 2.87
C ALA A 342 -9.69 8.59 2.66
N PRO A 343 -8.90 8.39 3.74
CA PRO A 343 -7.59 7.74 3.64
C PRO A 343 -7.65 6.21 3.73
N TYR A 344 -6.88 5.56 2.86
CA TYR A 344 -6.72 4.11 2.76
C TYR A 344 -5.23 3.76 2.85
N SER A 345 -4.80 3.10 3.93
CA SER A 345 -3.40 2.68 4.09
C SER A 345 -3.07 1.33 3.45
N PHE A 346 -4.09 0.60 3.03
CA PHE A 346 -3.95 -0.61 2.22
C PHE A 346 -4.07 -0.15 0.77
N PHE A 347 -2.97 0.42 0.28
CA PHE A 347 -2.86 1.10 -1.00
C PHE A 347 -1.54 0.70 -1.66
N THR A 348 -1.54 0.43 -2.96
CA THR A 348 -0.30 0.13 -3.70
C THR A 348 -0.45 0.48 -5.16
N ASP A 349 0.68 0.65 -5.86
CA ASP A 349 0.71 0.50 -7.31
C ASP A 349 0.43 -0.97 -7.67
N ALA A 350 -0.57 -1.18 -8.52
CA ALA A 350 -1.03 -2.51 -8.94
C ALA A 350 -0.48 -2.91 -10.31
N GLY A 351 0.01 -1.94 -11.09
CA GLY A 351 0.65 -2.18 -12.36
C GLY A 351 1.43 -0.95 -12.81
N ARG A 352 2.69 -1.17 -13.14
CA ARG A 352 3.65 -0.20 -13.67
C ARG A 352 3.67 -0.34 -15.19
N GLY A 353 3.65 0.76 -15.93
CA GLY A 353 3.75 0.72 -17.39
C GLY A 353 2.96 1.80 -18.08
N LYS A 354 2.63 1.53 -19.35
CA LYS A 354 1.94 2.45 -20.26
C LYS A 354 0.55 2.88 -19.78
N ARG A 355 -0.17 1.95 -19.15
CA ARG A 355 -1.45 2.21 -18.47
C ARG A 355 -1.31 1.93 -16.98
N PRO A 356 -0.67 2.82 -16.22
CA PRO A 356 -0.37 2.54 -14.83
C PRO A 356 -1.65 2.34 -14.01
N MET A 357 -1.57 1.49 -12.99
CA MET A 357 -2.73 1.12 -12.17
C MET A 357 -2.42 1.24 -10.69
N VAL A 358 -3.41 1.64 -9.92
CA VAL A 358 -3.37 1.71 -8.46
C VAL A 358 -4.47 0.82 -7.87
N ALA A 359 -4.25 0.34 -6.66
CA ALA A 359 -5.24 -0.40 -5.90
C ALA A 359 -5.35 0.15 -4.48
N PHE A 360 -6.58 0.32 -4.01
CA PHE A 360 -6.88 0.54 -2.59
C PHE A 360 -7.82 -0.53 -2.08
N VAL A 361 -7.73 -0.83 -0.79
CA VAL A 361 -8.50 -1.92 -0.19
C VAL A 361 -9.54 -1.34 0.74
N SER A 362 -10.80 -1.60 0.41
CA SER A 362 -11.96 -1.22 1.19
C SER A 362 -12.37 -2.39 2.09
N MET A 363 -12.71 -2.07 3.35
CA MET A 363 -13.31 -3.02 4.28
C MET A 363 -14.76 -2.60 4.48
N ALA A 364 -15.69 -3.44 4.02
CA ALA A 364 -17.08 -3.32 4.39
C ALA A 364 -17.24 -3.66 5.87
N ARG A 365 -17.99 -2.84 6.61
CA ARG A 365 -18.26 -3.02 8.03
C ARG A 365 -19.74 -3.31 8.20
N ARG A 366 -20.09 -4.39 8.91
CA ARG A 366 -21.49 -4.78 9.15
C ARG A 366 -22.30 -4.95 7.84
N GLY A 367 -21.62 -5.40 6.78
CA GLY A 367 -22.20 -5.57 5.45
C GLY A 367 -22.26 -4.29 4.60
N GLU A 368 -21.92 -3.13 5.14
CA GLU A 368 -21.96 -1.84 4.44
C GLU A 368 -20.59 -1.50 3.84
N ARG A 369 -20.58 -1.17 2.55
CA ARG A 369 -19.37 -0.71 1.84
C ARG A 369 -19.12 0.76 2.18
N LYS A 370 -17.84 1.16 2.16
CA LYS A 370 -17.45 2.56 2.28
C LYS A 370 -17.78 3.35 1.02
N ASP A 371 -17.98 4.65 1.17
CA ASP A 371 -18.37 5.55 0.08
C ASP A 371 -17.38 5.52 -1.08
N ALA A 372 -16.07 5.65 -0.84
CA ALA A 372 -15.11 5.64 -1.95
C ALA A 372 -15.15 4.34 -2.79
N GLN A 373 -15.52 3.19 -2.21
CA GLN A 373 -15.74 1.98 -3.00
C GLN A 373 -17.04 2.08 -3.80
N THR A 374 -18.15 2.40 -3.14
CA THR A 374 -19.47 2.52 -3.78
C THR A 374 -19.42 3.53 -4.92
N ASP A 375 -18.91 4.72 -4.66
CA ASP A 375 -18.80 5.81 -5.62
C ASP A 375 -17.88 5.45 -6.79
N SER A 376 -16.73 4.82 -6.53
CA SER A 376 -15.82 4.38 -7.60
C SER A 376 -16.49 3.39 -8.54
N GLU A 377 -17.27 2.44 -8.00
CA GLU A 377 -18.00 1.45 -8.79
C GLU A 377 -19.17 2.06 -9.56
N GLU A 378 -19.87 3.03 -8.97
CA GLU A 378 -21.07 3.64 -9.55
C GLU A 378 -20.78 4.76 -10.55
N MET A 379 -19.74 5.56 -10.30
CA MET A 379 -19.29 6.67 -11.14
C MET A 379 -18.17 6.26 -12.10
N GLY A 380 -17.51 5.12 -11.86
CA GLY A 380 -16.47 4.61 -12.73
C GLY A 380 -15.13 5.33 -12.62
N GLN A 381 -14.91 6.13 -11.58
CA GLN A 381 -13.73 6.97 -11.43
C GLN A 381 -13.50 7.44 -9.99
N PHE A 382 -12.27 7.81 -9.69
CA PHE A 382 -11.84 8.38 -8.40
C PHE A 382 -10.52 9.13 -8.58
N ALA A 383 -10.19 10.03 -7.66
CA ALA A 383 -8.86 10.63 -7.61
C ALA A 383 -8.06 10.09 -6.42
N TRP A 384 -6.74 9.97 -6.60
CA TRP A 384 -5.80 9.75 -5.51
C TRP A 384 -4.98 11.02 -5.27
N ASN A 385 -5.13 11.58 -4.08
CA ASN A 385 -4.45 12.78 -3.63
C ASN A 385 -3.23 12.37 -2.79
N VAL A 386 -2.02 12.77 -3.19
CA VAL A 386 -0.81 12.44 -2.43
C VAL A 386 -0.77 13.27 -1.14
N VAL A 387 -0.67 12.58 -0.02
CA VAL A 387 -0.66 13.20 1.31
C VAL A 387 0.74 13.65 1.68
N THR A 388 0.88 14.93 1.97
CA THR A 388 2.13 15.55 2.41
C THR A 388 2.06 15.93 3.89
N ARG A 389 3.21 16.23 4.49
CA ARG A 389 3.29 16.65 5.89
C ARG A 389 2.35 17.82 6.24
N PRO A 390 2.21 18.87 5.40
CA PRO A 390 1.25 19.95 5.64
C PRO A 390 -0.23 19.54 5.61
N LEU A 391 -0.58 18.44 4.93
CA LEU A 391 -1.97 17.96 4.78
C LEU A 391 -2.28 16.78 5.71
N ALA A 392 -1.33 16.37 6.55
CA ALA A 392 -1.42 15.14 7.34
C ALA A 392 -2.61 15.15 8.32
N GLU A 393 -2.85 16.28 8.96
CA GLU A 393 -3.91 16.43 9.97
C GLU A 393 -5.28 16.45 9.32
N GLN A 394 -5.45 17.16 8.20
CA GLN A 394 -6.68 17.15 7.40
C GLN A 394 -6.98 15.76 6.86
N MET A 395 -5.98 15.07 6.31
CA MET A 395 -6.13 13.68 5.88
C MET A 395 -6.57 12.77 7.03
N ASN A 396 -5.96 12.91 8.21
CA ASN A 396 -6.38 12.13 9.38
C ASN A 396 -7.82 12.50 9.80
N TYR A 397 -8.16 13.79 9.73
CA TYR A 397 -9.47 14.30 10.11
C TYR A 397 -10.59 13.79 9.17
N SER A 398 -10.26 13.62 7.89
CA SER A 398 -11.12 12.99 6.87
C SER A 398 -11.36 11.48 7.11
N SER A 399 -10.73 10.88 8.12
CA SER A 399 -11.03 9.51 8.55
C SER A 399 -12.14 9.41 9.60
N ALA A 400 -12.77 10.52 9.98
CA ALA A 400 -13.95 10.53 10.87
C ALA A 400 -15.05 9.59 10.38
N ASP A 401 -15.89 9.11 11.29
CA ASP A 401 -17.01 8.20 10.97
C ASP A 401 -18.28 9.03 10.72
N ILE A 402 -18.29 9.80 9.63
CA ILE A 402 -19.45 10.61 9.20
C ILE A 402 -20.37 9.79 8.29
N THR A 403 -21.57 10.31 8.03
CA THR A 403 -22.54 9.63 7.16
C THR A 403 -22.28 9.93 5.69
N SER A 404 -22.68 9.03 4.78
CA SER A 404 -22.58 9.20 3.32
C SER A 404 -23.37 10.39 2.74
N ALA A 405 -24.14 11.10 3.58
CA ALA A 405 -24.87 12.30 3.20
C ALA A 405 -24.10 13.59 3.57
N GLU A 406 -22.93 13.45 4.19
CA GLU A 406 -22.05 14.53 4.62
C GLU A 406 -20.74 14.49 3.83
N SER A 407 -20.14 15.65 3.58
CA SER A 407 -18.87 15.74 2.87
C SER A 407 -17.70 15.82 3.85
N GLU A 408 -16.68 14.96 3.68
CA GLU A 408 -15.43 15.13 4.43
C GLU A 408 -14.71 16.44 4.07
N PHE A 409 -14.89 17.00 2.86
CA PHE A 409 -14.28 18.27 2.48
C PHE A 409 -14.75 19.43 3.36
N GLU A 410 -16.05 19.47 3.68
CA GLU A 410 -16.62 20.43 4.63
C GLU A 410 -16.02 20.23 6.03
N LEU A 411 -15.85 18.99 6.46
CA LEU A 411 -15.28 18.65 7.77
C LEU A 411 -13.82 19.11 7.89
N ILE A 412 -13.01 18.88 6.86
CA ILE A 412 -11.56 19.16 6.88
C ILE A 412 -11.20 20.59 6.47
N GLY A 413 -12.17 21.34 5.93
CA GLY A 413 -11.99 22.73 5.53
C GLY A 413 -11.05 22.92 4.33
N LEU A 414 -11.03 21.96 3.40
CA LEU A 414 -10.27 22.02 2.15
C LEU A 414 -11.20 22.16 0.95
N ASN A 415 -10.68 22.69 -0.15
CA ASN A 415 -11.48 22.86 -1.37
C ASN A 415 -11.53 21.59 -2.20
N ASP A 416 -12.75 21.13 -2.52
CA ASP A 416 -12.96 20.21 -3.62
C ASP A 416 -13.01 20.98 -4.95
N VAL A 417 -12.18 20.58 -5.91
CA VAL A 417 -12.22 21.17 -7.26
C VAL A 417 -12.38 20.07 -8.31
N PRO A 418 -13.02 20.35 -9.46
CA PRO A 418 -13.17 19.35 -10.51
C PRO A 418 -11.83 18.88 -11.06
N ALA A 419 -11.67 17.57 -11.23
CA ALA A 419 -10.56 16.97 -11.96
C ALA A 419 -10.59 17.31 -13.47
N ARG A 420 -9.48 17.08 -14.17
CA ARG A 420 -9.32 17.42 -15.59
C ARG A 420 -9.89 16.37 -16.55
N LEU A 421 -9.74 15.07 -16.25
CA LEU A 421 -10.06 13.93 -17.11
C LEU A 421 -11.16 13.03 -16.56
N ILE A 422 -11.50 13.19 -15.29
CA ILE A 422 -12.52 12.38 -14.61
C ILE A 422 -13.57 13.31 -13.99
N ASP A 423 -14.77 12.79 -13.79
CA ASP A 423 -15.83 13.44 -13.04
C ASP A 423 -15.80 12.99 -11.56
N ALA A 424 -14.74 13.40 -10.87
CA ALA A 424 -14.51 13.26 -9.43
C ALA A 424 -13.85 14.54 -8.87
N PRO A 425 -14.00 14.83 -7.57
CA PRO A 425 -13.31 15.95 -6.94
C PRO A 425 -11.83 15.61 -6.70
N ILE A 426 -10.98 16.62 -6.69
CA ILE A 426 -9.61 16.55 -6.19
C ILE A 426 -9.43 17.50 -5.02
N VAL A 427 -8.47 17.21 -4.15
CA VAL A 427 -8.02 18.16 -3.13
C VAL A 427 -7.15 19.22 -3.81
N GLU A 428 -7.60 20.47 -3.82
CA GLU A 428 -6.89 21.56 -4.51
C GLU A 428 -5.43 21.69 -4.06
N GLU A 429 -5.22 21.60 -2.74
CA GLU A 429 -3.96 21.77 -2.03
C GLU A 429 -3.02 20.57 -2.17
N ALA A 430 -3.49 19.42 -2.69
CA ALA A 430 -2.63 18.27 -2.92
C ALA A 430 -1.65 18.58 -4.07
N PRO A 431 -0.33 18.50 -3.81
CA PRO A 431 0.68 18.87 -4.82
C PRO A 431 0.80 17.81 -5.91
N ILE A 432 0.34 16.58 -5.66
CA ILE A 432 0.22 15.55 -6.69
C ILE A 432 -1.16 14.90 -6.59
N VAL A 433 -1.83 14.80 -7.74
CA VAL A 433 -3.12 14.13 -7.86
C VAL A 433 -3.11 13.21 -9.07
N PHE A 434 -3.51 11.97 -8.86
CA PHE A 434 -3.74 11.00 -9.92
C PHE A 434 -5.22 10.89 -10.20
N GLU A 435 -5.59 11.07 -11.46
CA GLU A 435 -6.96 10.93 -11.92
C GLU A 435 -7.15 9.52 -12.46
N CYS A 436 -8.01 8.73 -11.81
CA CYS A 436 -8.13 7.30 -12.06
C CYS A 436 -9.51 6.94 -12.62
N ARG A 437 -9.52 6.08 -13.64
CA ARG A 437 -10.70 5.35 -14.08
C ARG A 437 -10.81 4.05 -13.29
N TYR A 438 -11.95 3.78 -12.68
CA TYR A 438 -12.23 2.48 -12.07
C TYR A 438 -12.19 1.37 -13.13
N VAL A 439 -11.55 0.25 -12.79
CA VAL A 439 -11.45 -0.91 -13.66
C VAL A 439 -12.28 -2.06 -13.11
N LYS A 440 -12.03 -2.45 -11.86
CA LYS A 440 -12.80 -3.49 -11.18
C LYS A 440 -12.57 -3.50 -9.68
N THR A 441 -13.49 -4.15 -8.98
CA THR A 441 -13.35 -4.57 -7.59
C THR A 441 -13.13 -6.08 -7.55
N LYS A 442 -12.11 -6.52 -6.82
CA LYS A 442 -11.81 -7.93 -6.56
C LYS A 442 -11.98 -8.21 -5.08
N ASP A 443 -12.76 -9.23 -4.74
CA ASP A 443 -12.85 -9.67 -3.35
C ASP A 443 -11.61 -10.41 -2.92
N VAL A 444 -11.21 -10.12 -1.69
CA VAL A 444 -10.11 -10.83 -1.03
C VAL A 444 -10.65 -12.15 -0.46
N PRO A 445 -9.89 -13.24 -0.55
CA PRO A 445 -10.22 -14.52 0.08
C PRO A 445 -10.59 -14.35 1.56
N ARG A 446 -11.50 -15.20 2.04
CA ARG A 446 -11.93 -15.26 3.45
C ARG A 446 -11.96 -16.70 3.94
N HIS A 447 -11.77 -16.84 5.23
CA HIS A 447 -11.92 -18.12 5.95
C HIS A 447 -13.21 -18.19 6.75
N ASP A 448 -13.97 -17.10 6.88
CA ASP A 448 -15.27 -17.07 7.57
C ASP A 448 -16.46 -16.98 6.61
N GLU A 449 -17.52 -17.73 6.93
CA GLU A 449 -18.82 -17.61 6.25
C GLU A 449 -19.69 -16.48 6.83
N ALA A 450 -19.27 -15.90 7.97
CA ALA A 450 -19.98 -14.82 8.64
C ALA A 450 -19.80 -13.50 7.87
N ASN A 451 -20.92 -12.96 7.38
CA ASN A 451 -20.99 -11.84 6.45
C ASN A 451 -20.61 -10.46 7.07
N GLU A 452 -19.81 -10.42 8.13
CA GLU A 452 -19.63 -9.22 8.98
C GLU A 452 -18.56 -8.25 8.47
N SER A 453 -17.53 -8.75 7.78
CA SER A 453 -16.48 -7.90 7.20
C SER A 453 -15.99 -8.46 5.86
N ARG A 454 -16.07 -7.62 4.82
CA ARG A 454 -15.63 -7.95 3.44
C ARG A 454 -14.51 -7.03 3.03
N TRP A 455 -13.36 -7.60 2.77
CA TRP A 455 -12.24 -6.90 2.16
C TRP A 455 -12.34 -7.00 0.64
N SER A 456 -12.24 -5.86 -0.03
CA SER A 456 -12.31 -5.74 -1.47
C SER A 456 -11.19 -4.83 -1.97
N VAL A 457 -10.45 -5.30 -2.97
CA VAL A 457 -9.43 -4.54 -3.68
C VAL A 457 -10.08 -3.79 -4.83
N VAL A 458 -10.15 -2.47 -4.73
CA VAL A 458 -10.64 -1.59 -5.78
C VAL A 458 -9.45 -1.17 -6.64
N ILE A 459 -9.52 -1.43 -7.95
CA ILE A 459 -8.43 -1.21 -8.90
C ILE A 459 -8.83 -0.13 -9.89
N GLY A 460 -7.93 0.83 -10.12
CA GLY A 460 -8.11 1.89 -11.11
C GLY A 460 -6.91 2.08 -12.02
N GLU A 461 -7.15 2.49 -13.26
CA GLU A 461 -6.16 2.91 -14.24
C GLU A 461 -5.97 4.42 -14.16
N VAL A 462 -4.73 4.85 -14.00
CA VAL A 462 -4.36 6.27 -14.00
C VAL A 462 -4.49 6.83 -15.42
N LEU A 463 -5.25 7.89 -15.59
CA LEU A 463 -5.45 8.60 -16.85
C LEU A 463 -4.57 9.85 -16.97
N GLY A 464 -4.19 10.43 -15.84
CA GLY A 464 -3.35 11.62 -15.78
C GLY A 464 -2.89 11.94 -14.37
N ILE A 465 -1.84 12.74 -14.26
CA ILE A 465 -1.22 13.15 -13.01
C ILE A 465 -1.02 14.67 -13.04
N LYS A 466 -1.66 15.38 -12.12
CA LYS A 466 -1.37 16.79 -11.77
C LYS A 466 -0.18 16.80 -10.82
N ILE A 467 0.79 17.68 -11.06
CA ILE A 467 2.02 17.81 -10.26
C ILE A 467 2.32 19.30 -10.06
N ASP A 468 2.49 19.75 -8.83
CA ASP A 468 2.96 21.09 -8.52
C ASP A 468 4.44 21.26 -8.92
N LYS A 469 4.80 22.37 -9.56
CA LYS A 469 6.18 22.67 -9.95
C LYS A 469 7.07 22.94 -8.74
N ASP A 470 6.49 23.39 -7.62
CA ASP A 470 7.27 23.77 -6.44
C ASP A 470 7.94 22.57 -5.77
N ILE A 471 7.40 21.36 -5.97
CA ILE A 471 8.01 20.12 -5.47
C ILE A 471 9.06 19.54 -6.44
N LEU A 472 9.42 20.24 -7.51
CA LEU A 472 10.45 19.79 -8.44
C LEU A 472 11.84 20.32 -8.09
N THR A 473 12.86 19.50 -8.30
CA THR A 473 14.27 19.90 -8.32
C THR A 473 14.91 19.29 -9.56
N ASP A 474 15.49 20.14 -10.40
CA ASP A 474 16.09 19.75 -11.69
C ASP A 474 15.15 18.94 -12.61
N GLY A 475 13.84 19.18 -12.53
CA GLY A 475 12.83 18.46 -13.33
C GLY A 475 12.50 17.05 -12.83
N GLU A 476 12.91 16.69 -11.61
CA GLU A 476 12.47 15.48 -10.92
C GLU A 476 11.60 15.84 -9.71
N ILE A 477 10.67 14.96 -9.32
CA ILE A 477 9.99 15.09 -8.03
C ILE A 477 11.03 15.00 -6.91
N ASP A 478 11.10 16.06 -6.11
CA ASP A 478 11.95 16.16 -4.95
C ASP A 478 11.17 15.71 -3.71
N VAL A 479 11.45 14.50 -3.24
CA VAL A 479 10.82 13.93 -2.05
C VAL A 479 11.06 14.79 -0.80
N THR A 480 12.18 15.53 -0.73
CA THR A 480 12.48 16.43 0.39
C THR A 480 11.60 17.69 0.39
N LYS A 481 11.05 18.06 -0.77
CA LYS A 481 10.03 19.12 -0.88
C LYS A 481 8.61 18.58 -0.77
N LEU A 482 8.36 17.36 -1.28
CA LEU A 482 7.07 16.70 -1.21
C LEU A 482 6.69 16.33 0.22
N LEU A 483 7.65 15.88 1.02
CA LEU A 483 7.44 15.44 2.42
C LEU A 483 6.27 14.45 2.56
N PRO A 484 6.29 13.31 1.83
CA PRO A 484 5.17 12.39 1.82
C PRO A 484 4.98 11.74 3.19
N VAL A 485 3.72 11.59 3.60
CA VAL A 485 3.35 10.92 4.84
C VAL A 485 3.01 9.46 4.54
N ALA A 486 3.59 8.55 5.33
CA ALA A 486 3.27 7.14 5.27
C ALA A 486 2.52 6.68 6.52
N ARG A 487 1.70 5.64 6.37
CA ARG A 487 1.06 4.96 7.51
C ARG A 487 1.99 3.89 8.08
N MET A 488 2.07 3.86 9.40
CA MET A 488 2.91 2.91 10.12
C MET A 488 2.10 1.80 10.79
N GLY A 489 2.64 1.19 11.85
CA GLY A 489 2.14 -0.08 12.37
C GLY A 489 0.74 0.01 12.93
N TYR A 490 0.57 0.92 13.88
CA TYR A 490 -0.66 1.02 14.67
C TYR A 490 -1.62 2.08 14.14
N ALA A 491 -2.84 2.09 14.70
CA ALA A 491 -3.93 2.93 14.22
C ALA A 491 -3.62 4.43 14.25
N GLN A 492 -2.67 4.85 15.08
CA GLN A 492 -2.30 6.23 15.27
C GLN A 492 -0.92 6.59 14.68
N GLU A 493 -0.14 5.62 14.21
CA GLU A 493 1.26 5.87 13.87
C GLU A 493 1.45 6.21 12.39
N TYR A 494 2.22 7.25 12.14
CA TYR A 494 2.59 7.79 10.85
C TYR A 494 4.10 7.96 10.77
N GLY A 495 4.63 8.03 9.55
CA GLY A 495 6.07 8.15 9.32
C GLY A 495 6.38 9.20 8.27
N LEU A 496 7.51 9.87 8.46
CA LEU A 496 8.16 10.65 7.40
C LEU A 496 9.33 9.85 6.84
N VAL A 497 9.51 9.95 5.52
CA VAL A 497 10.56 9.22 4.80
C VAL A 497 11.54 10.19 4.20
N GLU A 498 12.80 10.05 4.58
CA GLU A 498 13.90 10.84 4.03
C GLU A 498 14.68 10.02 2.98
N PRO A 499 15.05 10.62 1.84
CA PRO A 499 15.95 9.97 0.89
C PRO A 499 17.28 9.56 1.53
N CYS A 500 17.71 8.33 1.25
CA CYS A 500 19.04 7.85 1.56
C CYS A 500 20.08 8.57 0.69
N LYS A 501 21.24 8.88 1.27
CA LYS A 501 22.37 9.50 0.56
C LYS A 501 23.08 8.54 -0.40
#